data_AF-A0A8T8WX18-F1
#
_entry.id   AF-A0A8T8WX18-F1
#
_cell.length_a   1.000
_cell.length_b   1.000
_cell.length_c   1.000
_cell.angle_alpha   90.00
_cell.angle_beta   90.00
_cell.angle_gamma   90.00
#
_symmetry.space_group_name_H-M   'P 1'
#
loop_
_entity.id
_entity.type
_entity.pdbx_description
1 polymer ?
#
loop_
_entity_poly.entity_id
_entity_poly.type
_entity_poly.pdbx_seq_one_letter_code
_entity_poly.pdbx_strand_id
1 'polypeptide(L)'
;MGEWDIYCAICGAPFSSRVDIDPEGTEGNRYRYEILKNSSLKWLDEVRALGINADSPATDKSYLTGLGRYSGMGCIDAATGNASGVDLPRPALKHTHRYQDYNDEEAPHVFPFHSICYEEILLRCLWKVSRQLQREVLFNAFEALQDEGYVRLDVDYGAPDPPEEQYWEATKGEEVLMVNPVKIPELDAQLSQIAKFRGKGNESMAKAWPPRQDIFSRLPIELRLEIFRALPAGSILSVKAASAVMHATPLTARLWRQKLECEVPWLWEIADYNVFQSQAAESRASELLL
;
A
#
# COMPACT_ATOMS: atom_id res chain seq x y z
N MET A 1 3.39 -11.11 -33.01
CA MET A 1 3.90 -11.58 -31.71
C MET A 1 3.43 -10.57 -30.71
N GLY A 2 2.62 -11.00 -29.74
CA GLY A 2 1.90 -10.12 -28.81
C GLY A 2 2.85 -9.45 -27.81
N GLU A 3 2.43 -8.29 -27.32
CA GLU A 3 3.09 -7.59 -26.22
C GLU A 3 3.16 -8.52 -24.98
N TRP A 4 4.18 -8.30 -24.14
CA TRP A 4 4.40 -9.01 -22.87
C TRP A 4 4.25 -7.97 -21.78
N ASP A 5 3.14 -7.98 -21.03
CA ASP A 5 2.96 -7.02 -19.94
C ASP A 5 3.76 -7.44 -18.72
N ILE A 6 4.06 -6.47 -17.85
CA ILE A 6 4.78 -6.69 -16.61
C ILE A 6 4.01 -6.09 -15.45
N TYR A 7 4.07 -6.76 -14.31
CA TYR A 7 3.39 -6.34 -13.10
C TYR A 7 4.38 -5.69 -12.13
N CYS A 8 3.88 -4.74 -11.36
CA CYS A 8 4.65 -4.11 -10.29
C CYS A 8 5.01 -5.14 -9.21
N ALA A 9 6.29 -5.27 -8.90
CA ALA A 9 6.81 -6.17 -7.87
C ALA A 9 6.22 -5.91 -6.47
N ILE A 10 5.58 -4.75 -6.26
CA ILE A 10 5.03 -4.35 -4.95
C ILE A 10 3.50 -4.47 -4.92
N CYS A 11 2.80 -3.97 -5.93
CA CYS A 11 1.33 -3.89 -5.90
C CYS A 11 0.63 -4.72 -6.97
N GLY A 12 1.36 -5.35 -7.89
CA GLY A 12 0.76 -6.19 -8.92
C GLY A 12 0.02 -5.43 -10.03
N ALA A 13 -0.05 -4.10 -9.98
CA ALA A 13 -0.68 -3.28 -11.02
C ALA A 13 0.19 -3.19 -12.30
N PRO A 14 -0.41 -2.89 -13.48
CA PRO A 14 0.33 -2.77 -14.73
C PRO A 14 1.02 -1.40 -14.84
N PHE A 15 1.84 -1.22 -15.88
CA PHE A 15 2.60 0.00 -16.13
C PHE A 15 2.07 0.84 -17.30
N SER A 16 0.74 0.96 -17.40
CA SER A 16 0.10 1.76 -18.43
C SER A 16 -1.12 2.48 -17.88
N SER A 17 -1.15 3.81 -18.04
CA SER A 17 -2.36 4.61 -17.83
C SER A 17 -3.37 4.50 -18.97
N ARG A 18 -2.97 3.91 -20.10
CA ARG A 18 -3.86 3.63 -21.23
C ARG A 18 -4.61 2.34 -20.93
N VAL A 19 -5.81 2.52 -20.42
CA VAL A 19 -6.73 1.43 -20.12
C VAL A 19 -8.00 1.56 -20.94
N ASP A 20 -8.58 0.42 -21.29
CA ASP A 20 -9.85 0.40 -21.99
C ASP A 20 -10.99 0.64 -20.99
N ILE A 21 -11.67 1.77 -21.16
CA ILE A 21 -12.79 2.19 -20.32
C ILE A 21 -14.07 2.09 -21.14
N ASP A 22 -15.11 1.55 -20.51
CA ASP A 22 -16.45 1.44 -21.07
C ASP A 22 -17.33 2.57 -20.52
N PRO A 23 -17.56 3.64 -21.30
CA PRO A 23 -18.42 4.75 -20.89
C PRO A 23 -19.91 4.40 -20.92
N GLU A 24 -20.32 3.36 -21.67
CA GLU A 24 -21.73 2.98 -21.84
C GLU A 24 -22.15 1.81 -20.93
N GLY A 25 -21.19 1.07 -20.38
CA GLY A 25 -21.41 -0.07 -19.49
C GLY A 25 -21.76 -1.38 -20.22
N THR A 26 -21.63 -1.43 -21.55
CA THR A 26 -22.07 -2.52 -22.42
C THR A 26 -21.02 -3.61 -22.69
N GLU A 27 -19.72 -3.34 -22.48
CA GLU A 27 -18.61 -4.23 -22.89
C GLU A 27 -17.99 -4.96 -21.69
N GLY A 28 -17.86 -6.29 -21.73
CA GLY A 28 -17.38 -7.08 -20.58
C GLY A 28 -15.88 -6.94 -20.26
N ASN A 29 -15.07 -6.63 -21.27
CA ASN A 29 -13.60 -6.60 -21.24
C ASN A 29 -13.04 -5.17 -21.11
N ARG A 30 -13.73 -4.32 -20.35
CA ARG A 30 -13.37 -2.91 -20.15
C ARG A 30 -13.75 -2.45 -18.76
N TYR A 31 -12.97 -1.54 -18.21
CA TYR A 31 -13.22 -0.99 -16.88
C TYR A 31 -14.42 -0.06 -16.84
N ARG A 32 -15.10 -0.01 -15.68
CA ARG A 32 -16.23 0.89 -15.46
C ARG A 32 -15.76 2.34 -15.34
N TYR A 33 -16.24 3.19 -16.24
CA TYR A 33 -15.97 4.64 -16.21
C TYR A 33 -16.27 5.27 -14.85
N GLU A 34 -17.39 4.91 -14.23
CA GLU A 34 -17.84 5.49 -12.96
C GLU A 34 -16.85 5.33 -11.80
N ILE A 35 -16.01 4.29 -11.84
CA ILE A 35 -14.99 4.04 -10.81
C ILE A 35 -13.70 4.79 -11.11
N LEU A 36 -13.28 4.81 -12.38
CA LEU A 36 -11.99 5.40 -12.77
C LEU A 36 -12.06 6.89 -13.08
N LYS A 37 -13.24 7.49 -13.31
CA LYS A 37 -13.41 8.89 -13.74
C LYS A 37 -12.75 9.93 -12.81
N ASN A 38 -12.67 9.62 -11.52
CA ASN A 38 -12.08 10.51 -10.51
C ASN A 38 -10.65 10.11 -10.13
N SER A 39 -10.16 8.98 -10.67
CA SER A 39 -8.86 8.41 -10.36
C SER A 39 -7.82 8.88 -11.38
N SER A 40 -6.76 9.51 -10.90
CA SER A 40 -5.63 9.86 -11.77
C SER A 40 -4.81 8.61 -12.07
N LEU A 41 -4.84 8.11 -13.30
CA LEU A 41 -4.08 6.92 -13.73
C LEU A 41 -2.60 7.18 -14.04
N LYS A 42 -2.16 8.44 -14.04
CA LYS A 42 -0.78 8.83 -14.42
C LYS A 42 0.33 8.16 -13.60
N TRP A 43 0.03 7.75 -12.36
CA TRP A 43 1.01 7.08 -11.49
C TRP A 43 1.46 5.73 -12.05
N LEU A 44 0.63 5.08 -12.88
CA LEU A 44 0.95 3.80 -13.52
C LEU A 44 2.11 3.94 -14.51
N ASP A 45 2.28 5.12 -15.11
CA ASP A 45 3.35 5.38 -16.10
C ASP A 45 4.70 5.70 -15.44
N GLU A 46 4.73 5.94 -14.13
CA GLU A 46 5.92 6.38 -13.39
C GLU A 46 6.69 5.21 -12.80
N VAL A 47 7.60 4.65 -13.59
CA VAL A 47 8.28 3.39 -13.28
C VAL A 47 9.69 3.61 -12.76
N ARG A 48 10.09 2.82 -11.76
CA ARG A 48 11.48 2.63 -11.35
C ARG A 48 11.81 1.15 -11.33
N ALA A 49 13.09 0.85 -11.13
CA ALA A 49 13.56 -0.52 -11.01
C ALA A 49 14.70 -0.66 -10.03
N LEU A 50 14.73 -1.81 -9.36
CA LEU A 50 15.83 -2.23 -8.50
C LEU A 50 16.66 -3.27 -9.24
N GLY A 51 17.97 -3.06 -9.27
CA GLY A 51 18.94 -3.99 -9.88
C GLY A 51 20.19 -4.15 -9.03
N ILE A 52 21.01 -5.12 -9.39
CA ILE A 52 22.35 -5.33 -8.82
C ILE A 52 23.39 -5.06 -9.90
N ASN A 53 24.43 -4.30 -9.54
CA ASN A 53 25.63 -4.16 -10.35
C ASN A 53 26.75 -5.02 -9.74
N ALA A 54 26.94 -6.23 -10.26
CA ALA A 54 27.91 -7.20 -9.76
C ALA A 54 29.36 -6.66 -9.76
N ASP A 55 29.68 -5.79 -10.71
CA ASP A 55 31.00 -5.17 -10.90
C ASP A 55 31.25 -3.97 -9.98
N SER A 56 30.24 -3.54 -9.22
CA SER A 56 30.39 -2.42 -8.29
C SER A 56 31.37 -2.78 -7.16
N PRO A 57 32.36 -1.92 -6.87
CA PRO A 57 33.27 -2.10 -5.74
C PRO A 57 32.64 -1.70 -4.39
N ALA A 58 31.39 -1.20 -4.39
CA ALA A 58 30.69 -0.79 -3.18
C ALA A 58 30.24 -2.01 -2.34
N THR A 59 30.07 -1.79 -1.04
CA THR A 59 29.54 -2.81 -0.12
C THR A 59 28.08 -3.16 -0.41
N ASP A 60 27.28 -2.18 -0.83
CA ASP A 60 25.94 -2.39 -1.35
C ASP A 60 26.01 -2.28 -2.88
N LYS A 61 25.80 -3.42 -3.56
CA LYS A 61 25.88 -3.50 -5.02
C LYS A 61 24.58 -3.11 -5.72
N SER A 62 23.53 -2.85 -4.96
CA SER A 62 22.25 -2.49 -5.53
C SER A 62 22.23 -1.07 -6.09
N TYR A 63 21.38 -0.87 -7.09
CA TYR A 63 21.05 0.45 -7.62
C TYR A 63 19.55 0.57 -7.87
N LEU A 64 19.06 1.80 -7.71
CA LEU A 64 17.72 2.18 -8.11
C LEU A 64 17.83 2.99 -9.39
N THR A 65 17.01 2.72 -10.40
CA THR A 65 16.94 3.56 -11.60
C THR A 65 16.35 4.94 -11.28
N GLY A 66 16.62 5.90 -12.16
CA GLY A 66 15.85 7.12 -12.23
C GLY A 66 14.41 6.83 -12.66
N LEU A 67 13.62 7.89 -12.80
CA LEU A 67 12.27 7.78 -13.35
C LEU A 67 12.34 7.25 -14.78
N GLY A 68 11.47 6.30 -15.08
CA GLY A 68 11.34 5.66 -16.38
C GLY A 68 9.90 5.43 -16.76
N ARG A 69 9.72 4.73 -17.88
CA ARG A 69 8.42 4.34 -18.43
C ARG A 69 8.50 2.93 -18.99
N TYR A 70 7.36 2.26 -19.02
CA TYR A 70 7.21 1.00 -19.73
C TYR A 70 7.23 1.22 -21.24
N SER A 71 8.04 0.44 -21.96
CA SER A 71 8.24 0.56 -23.41
C SER A 71 7.67 -0.62 -24.20
N GLY A 72 6.97 -1.55 -23.54
CA GLY A 72 6.40 -2.75 -24.15
C GLY A 72 7.32 -3.96 -24.06
N MET A 73 6.79 -5.15 -24.33
CA MET A 73 7.56 -6.41 -24.40
C MET A 73 8.41 -6.67 -23.14
N GLY A 74 7.83 -6.41 -21.97
CA GLY A 74 8.51 -6.55 -20.69
C GLY A 74 9.74 -5.65 -20.50
N CYS A 75 9.91 -4.61 -21.31
CA CYS A 75 11.04 -3.68 -21.23
C CYS A 75 10.65 -2.36 -20.57
N ILE A 76 11.65 -1.71 -19.97
CA ILE A 76 11.51 -0.32 -19.53
C ILE A 76 12.63 0.57 -20.04
N ASP A 77 12.28 1.84 -20.20
CA ASP A 77 13.19 2.91 -20.51
C ASP A 77 13.33 3.77 -19.26
N ALA A 78 14.47 3.73 -18.57
CA ALA A 78 14.70 4.53 -17.38
C ALA A 78 15.95 5.40 -17.48
N ALA A 79 15.87 6.57 -16.84
CA ALA A 79 17.06 7.36 -16.59
C ALA A 79 18.01 6.61 -15.66
N THR A 80 19.31 6.88 -15.79
CA THR A 80 20.31 6.43 -14.82
C THR A 80 19.94 6.98 -13.44
N GLY A 81 19.84 6.12 -12.43
CA GLY A 81 19.53 6.55 -11.08
C GLY A 81 20.76 6.82 -10.24
N ASN A 82 20.57 7.05 -8.94
CA ASN A 82 21.66 7.34 -8.01
C ASN A 82 22.46 6.05 -7.72
N ALA A 83 23.31 5.66 -8.65
CA ALA A 83 24.44 4.79 -8.35
C ALA A 83 25.46 5.60 -7.54
N SER A 84 25.88 5.05 -6.41
CA SER A 84 26.96 5.57 -5.58
C SER A 84 28.24 5.68 -6.40
N GLY A 85 28.54 6.87 -6.94
CA GLY A 85 29.88 7.30 -7.36
C GLY A 85 30.55 6.55 -8.51
N VAL A 86 29.86 5.65 -9.22
CA VAL A 86 30.37 5.11 -10.49
C VAL A 86 29.65 5.84 -11.60
N ASP A 87 30.40 6.65 -12.36
CA ASP A 87 29.99 7.11 -13.69
C ASP A 87 29.69 5.86 -14.52
N LEU A 88 28.44 5.38 -14.47
CA LEU A 88 27.94 4.45 -15.47
C LEU A 88 28.12 5.22 -16.79
N PRO A 89 28.99 4.75 -17.71
CA PRO A 89 29.19 5.44 -18.96
C PRO A 89 27.81 5.57 -19.59
N ARG A 90 27.40 6.78 -19.98
CA ARG A 90 26.15 7.00 -20.73
C ARG A 90 26.06 5.93 -21.81
N PRO A 91 25.05 5.07 -21.71
CA PRO A 91 23.83 5.33 -22.44
C PRO A 91 22.67 5.44 -21.46
N ALA A 92 21.59 6.10 -21.88
CA ALA A 92 20.28 5.81 -21.31
C ALA A 92 20.15 4.28 -21.23
N LEU A 93 19.74 3.72 -20.09
CA LEU A 93 19.37 2.31 -19.97
C LEU A 93 18.12 2.14 -20.84
N LYS A 94 18.36 1.97 -22.15
CA LYS A 94 17.30 2.04 -23.16
C LYS A 94 16.47 0.77 -23.16
N HIS A 95 17.00 -0.35 -22.67
CA HIS A 95 16.29 -1.62 -22.60
C HIS A 95 16.95 -2.44 -21.47
N THR A 96 16.32 -2.52 -20.30
CA THR A 96 16.69 -3.52 -19.28
C THR A 96 15.56 -4.52 -19.14
N HIS A 97 15.93 -5.79 -19.23
CA HIS A 97 15.01 -6.92 -19.11
C HIS A 97 14.56 -7.06 -17.64
N ARG A 98 13.32 -7.49 -17.46
CA ARG A 98 12.63 -7.57 -16.18
C ARG A 98 12.53 -9.00 -15.74
N TYR A 99 12.70 -9.26 -14.44
CA TYR A 99 12.60 -10.60 -13.84
C TYR A 99 13.64 -11.58 -14.43
N GLN A 100 13.64 -11.90 -15.72
CA GLN A 100 14.74 -12.59 -16.44
C GLN A 100 14.57 -12.42 -17.97
N ASP A 101 15.65 -12.36 -18.75
CA ASP A 101 15.55 -12.55 -20.21
C ASP A 101 15.73 -14.04 -20.52
N TYR A 102 14.67 -14.69 -20.99
CA TYR A 102 14.74 -16.11 -21.40
C TYR A 102 15.67 -16.34 -22.60
N ASN A 103 16.03 -15.31 -23.35
CA ASN A 103 16.96 -15.41 -24.47
C ASN A 103 18.42 -15.17 -24.06
N ASP A 104 18.65 -14.64 -22.86
CA ASP A 104 19.98 -14.30 -22.36
C ASP A 104 20.00 -14.40 -20.82
N GLU A 105 20.28 -15.60 -20.30
CA GLU A 105 20.39 -15.87 -18.87
C GLU A 105 21.52 -15.05 -18.20
N GLU A 106 22.47 -14.52 -18.97
CA GLU A 106 23.55 -13.67 -18.47
C GLU A 106 23.16 -12.17 -18.44
N ALA A 107 22.02 -11.80 -19.02
CA ALA A 107 21.56 -10.42 -19.04
C ALA A 107 21.16 -9.94 -17.63
N PRO A 108 21.57 -8.74 -17.21
CA PRO A 108 21.18 -8.19 -15.93
C PRO A 108 19.67 -7.95 -15.88
N HIS A 109 18.98 -8.65 -14.97
CA HIS A 109 17.56 -8.46 -14.72
C HIS A 109 17.33 -7.42 -13.62
N VAL A 110 16.17 -6.77 -13.67
CA VAL A 110 15.74 -5.78 -12.68
C VAL A 110 14.28 -6.01 -12.28
N PHE A 111 13.92 -5.58 -11.07
CA PHE A 111 12.56 -5.68 -10.56
C PHE A 111 11.79 -4.35 -10.75
N PRO A 112 10.74 -4.32 -11.59
CA PRO A 112 9.88 -3.16 -11.80
C PRO A 112 9.05 -2.80 -10.56
N PHE A 113 8.86 -1.50 -10.32
CA PHE A 113 7.76 -1.02 -9.49
C PHE A 113 7.39 0.43 -9.81
N HIS A 114 6.18 0.83 -9.45
CA HIS A 114 5.78 2.23 -9.52
C HIS A 114 6.55 3.03 -8.49
N SER A 115 6.91 4.27 -8.85
CA SER A 115 7.66 5.17 -7.97
C SER A 115 6.95 5.35 -6.62
N ILE A 116 5.62 5.52 -6.66
CA ILE A 116 4.81 5.70 -5.47
C ILE A 116 4.75 4.45 -4.58
N CYS A 117 4.73 3.25 -5.17
CA CYS A 117 4.70 2.00 -4.41
C CYS A 117 5.99 1.81 -3.61
N TYR A 118 7.14 2.17 -4.17
CA TYR A 118 8.40 2.13 -3.45
C TYR A 118 8.51 3.25 -2.41
N GLU A 119 8.32 4.50 -2.83
CA GLU A 119 8.59 5.68 -2.01
C GLU A 119 7.58 5.86 -0.86
N GLU A 120 6.30 5.58 -1.11
CA GLU A 120 5.21 5.88 -0.18
C GLU A 120 4.63 4.65 0.52
N ILE A 121 4.76 3.45 -0.04
CA ILE A 121 4.20 2.23 0.58
C ILE A 121 5.33 1.39 1.18
N LEU A 122 6.21 0.86 0.33
CA LEU A 122 7.24 -0.09 0.76
C LEU A 122 8.24 0.53 1.73
N LEU A 123 8.80 1.71 1.43
CA LEU A 123 9.73 2.38 2.35
C LEU A 123 9.06 2.69 3.69
N ARG A 124 7.77 3.05 3.71
CA ARG A 124 7.07 3.30 4.98
C ARG A 124 6.85 2.02 5.79
N CYS A 125 6.58 0.91 5.13
CA CYS A 125 6.49 -0.39 5.79
C CYS A 125 7.87 -0.87 6.31
N LEU A 126 8.93 -0.67 5.53
CA LEU A 126 10.28 -1.17 5.84
C LEU A 126 11.12 -0.26 6.74
N TRP A 127 10.93 1.07 6.69
CA TRP A 127 11.59 2.01 7.61
C TRP A 127 11.28 1.73 9.09
N LYS A 128 10.21 0.97 9.35
CA LYS A 128 9.81 0.50 10.67
C LYS A 128 10.71 -0.65 11.18
N VAL A 129 11.31 -1.43 10.27
CA VAL A 129 12.19 -2.57 10.58
C VAL A 129 13.66 -2.14 10.58
N SER A 130 14.05 -1.26 9.65
CA SER A 130 15.41 -0.72 9.58
C SER A 130 15.41 0.72 9.09
N ARG A 131 16.18 1.60 9.76
CA ARG A 131 16.44 2.97 9.28
C ARG A 131 17.27 3.01 8.00
N GLN A 132 17.93 1.90 7.67
CA GLN A 132 18.71 1.73 6.45
C GLN A 132 18.12 0.53 5.71
N LEU A 133 17.31 0.79 4.69
CA LEU A 133 16.88 -0.25 3.78
C LEU A 133 18.11 -0.76 3.03
N GLN A 134 18.51 -2.00 3.32
CA GLN A 134 19.51 -2.70 2.50
C GLN A 134 18.80 -3.15 1.22
N ARG A 135 18.96 -2.37 0.16
CA ARG A 135 18.32 -2.60 -1.12
C ARG A 135 18.77 -3.91 -1.77
N GLU A 136 19.98 -4.37 -1.49
CA GLU A 136 20.46 -5.70 -1.87
C GLU A 136 19.63 -6.81 -1.21
N VAL A 137 19.29 -6.69 0.07
CA VAL A 137 18.39 -7.65 0.74
C VAL A 137 17.00 -7.65 0.12
N LEU A 138 16.50 -6.47 -0.26
CA LEU A 138 15.21 -6.36 -0.97
C LEU A 138 15.28 -7.01 -2.35
N PHE A 139 16.36 -6.83 -3.09
CA PHE A 139 16.56 -7.46 -4.40
C PHE A 139 16.56 -8.99 -4.26
N ASN A 140 17.36 -9.52 -3.32
CA ASN A 140 17.43 -10.97 -3.08
C ASN A 140 16.07 -11.54 -2.63
N ALA A 141 15.27 -10.77 -1.89
CA ALA A 141 13.92 -11.17 -1.53
C ALA A 141 13.00 -11.23 -2.76
N PHE A 142 13.08 -10.27 -3.68
CA PHE A 142 12.33 -10.31 -4.94
C PHE A 142 12.79 -11.46 -5.83
N GLU A 143 14.10 -11.71 -5.92
CA GLU A 143 14.67 -12.85 -6.66
C GLU A 143 14.18 -14.19 -6.10
N ALA A 144 14.15 -14.34 -4.77
CA ALA A 144 13.62 -15.56 -4.14
C ALA A 144 12.11 -15.76 -4.32
N LEU A 145 11.37 -14.70 -4.65
CA LEU A 145 9.93 -14.71 -4.91
C LEU A 145 9.61 -14.68 -6.40
N GLN A 146 10.61 -14.69 -7.27
CA GLN A 146 10.38 -14.71 -8.70
C GLN A 146 9.96 -16.11 -9.12
N ASP A 147 8.83 -16.21 -9.82
CA ASP A 147 8.43 -17.44 -10.49
C ASP A 147 8.97 -17.41 -11.93
N GLU A 148 9.70 -18.46 -12.31
CA GLU A 148 10.32 -18.66 -13.63
C GLU A 148 9.30 -18.73 -14.78
N GLY A 149 7.98 -18.67 -14.50
CA GLY A 149 6.92 -18.64 -15.51
C GLY A 149 6.27 -17.28 -15.74
N TYR A 150 6.44 -16.32 -14.82
CA TYR A 150 5.55 -15.15 -14.76
C TYR A 150 6.29 -13.81 -14.67
N VAL A 151 5.61 -12.77 -15.18
CA VAL A 151 6.05 -11.37 -15.14
C VAL A 151 5.64 -10.63 -13.85
N ARG A 152 5.46 -11.40 -12.77
CA ARG A 152 5.10 -10.98 -11.41
C ARG A 152 5.88 -11.80 -10.38
N LEU A 153 5.87 -11.35 -9.13
CA LEU A 153 6.37 -12.17 -8.02
C LEU A 153 5.30 -13.16 -7.57
N ASP A 154 5.74 -14.31 -7.03
CA ASP A 154 4.91 -15.28 -6.31
C ASP A 154 4.57 -14.72 -4.92
N VAL A 155 3.67 -13.74 -4.90
CA VAL A 155 3.10 -13.15 -3.69
C VAL A 155 1.59 -13.03 -3.83
N ASP A 156 0.90 -13.12 -2.70
CA ASP A 156 -0.53 -12.80 -2.63
C ASP A 156 -0.70 -11.27 -2.73
N TYR A 157 -1.06 -10.78 -3.91
CA TYR A 157 -1.36 -9.36 -4.14
C TYR A 157 -2.75 -8.96 -3.61
N GLY A 158 -3.51 -9.91 -3.05
CA GLY A 158 -4.85 -9.71 -2.53
C GLY A 158 -5.93 -9.92 -3.59
N ALA A 159 -7.17 -9.53 -3.26
CA ALA A 159 -8.31 -9.64 -4.17
C ALA A 159 -8.67 -8.25 -4.73
N PRO A 160 -8.62 -8.03 -6.06
CA PRO A 160 -8.28 -9.01 -7.11
C PRO A 160 -6.77 -9.28 -7.23
N ASP A 161 -6.42 -10.52 -7.53
CA ASP A 161 -5.04 -10.94 -7.80
C ASP A 161 -4.78 -10.76 -9.30
N PRO A 162 -3.70 -10.08 -9.74
CA PRO A 162 -3.45 -9.90 -11.16
C PRO A 162 -3.28 -11.24 -11.88
N PRO A 163 -3.77 -11.36 -13.12
CA PRO A 163 -3.81 -12.63 -13.83
C PRO A 163 -2.41 -13.23 -14.08
N GLU A 164 -2.33 -14.55 -14.05
CA GLU A 164 -1.13 -15.35 -14.39
C GLU A 164 -1.02 -15.54 -15.91
N GLU A 165 -1.07 -14.45 -16.68
CA GLU A 165 -1.12 -14.48 -18.14
C GLU A 165 -0.04 -13.61 -18.78
N GLN A 166 0.18 -13.80 -20.08
CA GLN A 166 1.17 -13.05 -20.85
C GLN A 166 0.85 -11.54 -20.97
N TYR A 167 -0.44 -11.18 -20.92
CA TYR A 167 -0.91 -9.83 -21.21
C TYR A 167 -1.99 -9.40 -20.22
N TRP A 168 -2.07 -8.09 -19.98
CA TRP A 168 -3.07 -7.50 -19.10
C TRP A 168 -4.40 -7.40 -19.82
N GLU A 169 -5.45 -8.05 -19.30
CA GLU A 169 -6.83 -7.85 -19.75
C GLU A 169 -7.59 -6.94 -18.77
N ALA A 170 -8.39 -6.01 -19.32
CA ALA A 170 -9.25 -5.17 -18.48
C ALA A 170 -10.51 -5.95 -18.07
N THR A 171 -10.57 -6.36 -16.80
CA THR A 171 -11.72 -7.10 -16.26
C THR A 171 -12.60 -6.20 -15.38
N LYS A 172 -13.92 -6.23 -15.62
CA LYS A 172 -14.90 -5.55 -14.76
C LYS A 172 -14.82 -6.10 -13.33
N GLY A 173 -14.64 -5.20 -12.35
CA GLY A 173 -14.44 -5.58 -10.96
C GLY A 173 -13.00 -5.36 -10.48
N GLU A 174 -12.04 -5.28 -11.41
CA GLU A 174 -10.61 -5.17 -11.07
C GLU A 174 -10.09 -3.73 -11.12
N GLU A 175 -10.99 -2.75 -11.20
CA GLU A 175 -10.63 -1.33 -11.32
C GLU A 175 -9.74 -0.84 -10.18
N VAL A 176 -9.81 -1.46 -9.00
CA VAL A 176 -9.01 -1.13 -7.82
C VAL A 176 -7.50 -1.25 -8.07
N LEU A 177 -7.07 -2.14 -8.98
CA LEU A 177 -5.65 -2.27 -9.36
C LEU A 177 -5.14 -1.06 -10.16
N MET A 178 -6.04 -0.26 -10.74
CA MET A 178 -5.70 0.93 -11.53
C MET A 178 -5.70 2.21 -10.70
N VAL A 179 -6.38 2.21 -9.55
CA VAL A 179 -6.55 3.40 -8.70
C VAL A 179 -5.25 3.72 -7.97
N ASN A 180 -4.99 5.01 -7.76
CA ASN A 180 -3.80 5.42 -7.02
C ASN A 180 -3.85 4.89 -5.57
N PRO A 181 -2.86 4.09 -5.13
CA PRO A 181 -2.93 3.40 -3.84
C PRO A 181 -2.64 4.32 -2.63
N VAL A 182 -2.31 5.59 -2.86
CA VAL A 182 -1.97 6.56 -1.80
C VAL A 182 -2.92 7.75 -1.78
N LYS A 183 -3.36 8.23 -2.95
CA LYS A 183 -4.28 9.36 -3.09
C LYS A 183 -5.69 8.83 -3.28
N ILE A 184 -6.39 8.62 -2.16
CA ILE A 184 -7.73 8.02 -2.12
C ILE A 184 -8.74 9.07 -1.62
N PRO A 185 -9.45 9.80 -2.51
CA PRO A 185 -10.37 10.87 -2.13
C PRO A 185 -11.49 10.41 -1.19
N GLU A 186 -11.98 9.19 -1.37
CA GLU A 186 -13.01 8.59 -0.52
C GLU A 186 -12.50 8.41 0.91
N LEU A 187 -11.24 7.98 1.08
CA LEU A 187 -10.60 7.85 2.38
C LEU A 187 -10.44 9.23 3.03
N ASP A 188 -9.97 10.23 2.29
CA ASP A 188 -9.86 11.60 2.78
C ASP A 188 -11.22 12.14 3.28
N ALA A 189 -12.30 11.83 2.56
CA ALA A 189 -13.65 12.20 2.95
C ALA A 189 -14.09 11.51 4.25
N GLN A 190 -13.75 10.23 4.44
CA GLN A 190 -14.03 9.49 5.67
C GLN A 190 -13.23 10.05 6.86
N LEU A 191 -11.93 10.25 6.71
CA LEU A 191 -11.05 10.80 7.74
C LEU A 191 -11.48 12.22 8.13
N SER A 192 -11.90 13.03 7.16
CA SER A 192 -12.46 14.37 7.40
C SER A 192 -13.73 14.32 8.27
N GLN A 193 -14.55 13.28 8.16
CA GLN A 193 -15.72 13.11 9.03
C GLN A 193 -15.30 12.84 10.48
N ILE A 194 -14.25 12.04 10.69
CA ILE A 194 -13.68 11.80 12.03
C ILE A 194 -13.16 13.13 12.62
N ALA A 195 -12.49 13.95 11.80
CA ALA A 195 -12.02 15.26 12.22
C ALA A 195 -13.14 16.24 12.63
N LYS A 196 -14.36 16.10 12.09
CA LYS A 196 -15.51 16.97 12.44
C LYS A 196 -15.98 16.81 13.89
N PHE A 197 -15.57 15.74 14.57
CA PHE A 197 -15.85 15.56 16.00
C PHE A 197 -14.88 16.34 16.89
N ARG A 198 -13.84 16.97 16.31
CA ARG A 198 -12.86 17.80 17.03
C ARG A 198 -13.55 19.00 17.67
N GLY A 199 -13.41 19.12 18.99
CA GLY A 199 -13.99 20.23 19.77
C GLY A 199 -15.49 20.07 20.06
N LYS A 200 -16.17 19.03 19.58
CA LYS A 200 -17.54 18.68 19.99
C LYS A 200 -17.53 17.90 21.30
N GLY A 201 -16.85 18.45 22.31
CA GLY A 201 -16.95 17.95 23.66
C GLY A 201 -18.41 18.03 24.10
N ASN A 202 -19.01 16.86 24.35
CA ASN A 202 -20.27 16.66 25.08
C ASN A 202 -21.61 17.00 24.40
N GLU A 203 -21.69 17.49 23.15
CA GLU A 203 -22.97 18.01 22.64
C GLU A 203 -23.86 17.05 21.81
N SER A 204 -23.48 15.79 21.57
CA SER A 204 -24.41 14.86 20.91
C SER A 204 -24.32 13.44 21.44
N MET A 205 -25.21 13.18 22.40
CA MET A 205 -25.93 11.93 22.64
C MET A 205 -25.11 10.64 22.70
N ALA A 206 -24.46 10.42 23.84
CA ALA A 206 -24.61 9.11 24.45
C ALA A 206 -25.96 9.12 25.18
N LYS A 207 -26.91 8.27 24.74
CA LYS A 207 -27.79 7.63 25.72
C LYS A 207 -26.84 6.87 26.65
N ALA A 208 -26.29 7.56 27.64
CA ALA A 208 -25.46 6.93 28.64
C ALA A 208 -26.36 5.88 29.28
N TRP A 209 -26.09 4.61 28.97
CA TRP A 209 -26.71 3.52 29.69
C TRP A 209 -26.50 3.82 31.18
N PRO A 210 -27.53 3.73 32.04
CA PRO A 210 -27.35 3.96 33.46
C PRO A 210 -26.11 3.16 33.92
N PRO A 211 -25.15 3.80 34.61
CA PRO A 211 -23.83 3.23 34.94
C PRO A 211 -23.87 1.83 35.60
N ARG A 212 -25.04 1.45 36.15
CA ARG A 212 -25.31 0.15 36.77
C ARG A 212 -25.42 -1.04 35.79
N GLN A 213 -25.46 -0.83 34.47
CA GLN A 213 -25.55 -1.92 33.47
C GLN A 213 -24.24 -2.18 32.71
N ASP A 214 -23.24 -1.32 32.83
CA ASP A 214 -21.96 -1.51 32.15
C ASP A 214 -21.11 -2.55 32.90
N ILE A 215 -20.85 -3.70 32.26
CA ILE A 215 -20.07 -4.79 32.85
C ILE A 215 -18.63 -4.38 33.20
N PHE A 216 -18.06 -3.41 32.48
CA PHE A 216 -16.70 -2.94 32.68
C PHE A 216 -16.56 -2.03 33.90
N SER A 217 -17.68 -1.49 34.42
CA SER A 217 -17.70 -0.68 35.64
C SER A 217 -17.17 -1.44 36.86
N ARG A 218 -17.28 -2.77 36.86
CA ARG A 218 -16.82 -3.67 37.93
C ARG A 218 -15.34 -4.02 37.84
N LEU A 219 -14.71 -3.76 36.70
CA LEU A 219 -13.30 -4.09 36.48
C LEU A 219 -12.40 -2.95 36.94
N PRO A 220 -11.30 -3.24 37.66
CA PRO A 220 -10.21 -2.29 37.86
C PRO A 220 -9.64 -1.80 36.52
N ILE A 221 -9.01 -0.63 36.54
CA ILE A 221 -8.48 0.01 35.34
C ILE A 221 -7.43 -0.87 34.65
N GLU A 222 -6.65 -1.61 35.41
CA GLU A 222 -5.61 -2.51 34.95
C GLU A 222 -6.19 -3.61 34.05
N LEU A 223 -7.31 -4.22 34.47
CA LEU A 223 -7.98 -5.26 33.66
C LEU A 223 -8.59 -4.70 32.38
N ARG A 224 -9.09 -3.45 32.41
CA ARG A 224 -9.58 -2.79 31.17
C ARG A 224 -8.44 -2.52 30.19
N LEU A 225 -7.25 -2.17 30.69
CA LEU A 225 -6.06 -2.01 29.86
C LEU A 225 -5.56 -3.35 29.31
N GLU A 226 -5.62 -4.44 30.09
CA GLU A 226 -5.32 -5.78 29.55
C GLU A 226 -6.27 -6.18 28.43
N ILE A 227 -7.57 -5.88 28.57
CA ILE A 227 -8.55 -6.09 27.49
C ILE A 227 -8.12 -5.34 26.22
N PHE A 228 -7.75 -4.06 26.33
CA PHE A 228 -7.26 -3.32 25.15
C PHE A 228 -5.99 -3.90 24.53
N ARG A 229 -5.09 -4.51 25.31
CA ARG A 229 -3.90 -5.16 24.74
C ARG A 229 -4.25 -6.42 23.95
N ALA A 230 -5.23 -7.18 24.42
CA ALA A 230 -5.69 -8.41 23.76
C ALA A 230 -6.56 -8.15 22.52
N LEU A 231 -7.21 -6.99 22.41
CA LEU A 231 -8.08 -6.67 21.29
C LEU A 231 -7.33 -6.09 20.08
N PRO A 232 -7.82 -6.36 18.85
CA PRO A 232 -7.41 -5.64 17.65
C PRO A 232 -7.82 -4.17 17.67
N ALA A 233 -7.15 -3.32 16.88
CA ALA A 233 -7.35 -1.88 16.84
C ALA A 233 -8.81 -1.48 16.55
N GLY A 234 -9.45 -2.09 15.56
CA GLY A 234 -10.87 -1.84 15.24
C GLY A 234 -11.80 -2.22 16.40
N SER A 235 -11.54 -3.35 17.05
CA SER A 235 -12.34 -3.82 18.20
C SER A 235 -12.18 -2.92 19.44
N ILE A 236 -10.99 -2.36 19.68
CA ILE A 236 -10.78 -1.37 20.74
C ILE A 236 -11.71 -0.17 20.53
N LEU A 237 -11.77 0.34 19.30
CA LEU A 237 -12.63 1.46 18.95
C LEU A 237 -14.11 1.11 19.14
N SER A 238 -14.56 -0.07 18.68
CA SER A 238 -15.94 -0.50 18.89
C SER A 238 -16.32 -0.65 20.37
N VAL A 239 -15.43 -1.19 21.20
CA VAL A 239 -15.67 -1.33 22.64
C VAL A 239 -15.75 0.03 23.33
N LYS A 240 -14.86 0.97 22.98
CA LYS A 240 -14.91 2.33 23.52
C LYS A 240 -16.17 3.08 23.04
N ALA A 241 -16.57 2.90 21.79
CA ALA A 241 -17.82 3.44 21.25
C ALA A 241 -19.07 2.90 21.97
N ALA A 242 -19.06 1.62 22.36
CA ALA A 242 -20.21 0.96 22.99
C ALA A 242 -20.32 1.15 24.51
N SER A 243 -19.20 1.36 25.22
CA SER A 243 -19.16 1.45 26.69
C SER A 243 -18.59 2.79 27.15
N ALA A 244 -19.36 3.53 27.95
CA ALA A 244 -18.91 4.80 28.53
C ALA A 244 -17.71 4.60 29.49
N VAL A 245 -17.67 3.46 30.20
CA VAL A 245 -16.54 3.12 31.09
C VAL A 245 -15.27 2.84 30.29
N MET A 246 -15.39 2.12 29.17
CA MET A 246 -14.25 1.84 28.29
C MET A 246 -13.82 3.09 27.51
N HIS A 247 -14.75 3.95 27.09
CA HIS A 247 -14.44 5.26 26.53
C HIS A 247 -13.58 6.09 27.48
N ALA A 248 -13.98 6.20 28.75
CA ALA A 248 -13.25 6.94 29.78
C ALA A 248 -11.92 6.28 30.20
N THR A 249 -11.67 5.02 29.83
CA THR A 249 -10.41 4.33 30.13
C THR A 249 -9.30 4.87 29.22
N PRO A 250 -8.26 5.53 29.76
CA PRO A 250 -7.22 6.16 28.95
C PRO A 250 -6.35 5.12 28.24
N LEU A 251 -6.23 5.25 26.92
CA LEU A 251 -5.26 4.52 26.11
C LEU A 251 -4.12 5.46 25.75
N THR A 252 -2.88 5.05 25.98
CA THR A 252 -1.74 5.92 25.65
C THR A 252 -1.57 6.00 24.13
N ALA A 253 -1.24 7.20 23.64
CA ALA A 253 -0.98 7.41 22.21
C ALA A 253 0.10 6.48 21.66
N ARG A 254 1.06 6.08 22.50
CA ARG A 254 2.10 5.09 22.18
C ARG A 254 1.53 3.70 21.91
N LEU A 255 0.69 3.17 22.81
CA LEU A 255 0.07 1.86 22.63
C LEU A 255 -0.84 1.84 21.40
N TRP A 256 -1.61 2.91 21.20
CA TRP A 256 -2.46 3.05 20.02
C TRP A 256 -1.65 3.06 18.72
N ARG A 257 -0.59 3.88 18.64
CA ARG A 257 0.30 3.88 17.47
C ARG A 257 0.92 2.52 17.21
N GLN A 258 1.45 1.87 18.25
CA GLN A 258 2.04 0.54 18.10
C GLN A 258 1.02 -0.48 17.59
N LYS A 259 -0.23 -0.42 18.05
CA LYS A 259 -1.32 -1.26 17.54
C LYS A 259 -1.59 -1.01 16.05
N LEU A 260 -1.77 0.24 15.66
CA LEU A 260 -2.00 0.61 14.25
C LEU A 260 -0.82 0.21 13.36
N GLU A 261 0.40 0.43 13.83
CA GLU A 261 1.62 0.11 13.10
C GLU A 261 1.78 -1.40 12.85
N CYS A 262 1.35 -2.24 13.79
CA CYS A 262 1.41 -3.69 13.67
C CYS A 262 0.23 -4.29 12.90
N GLU A 263 -0.99 -3.80 13.12
CA GLU A 263 -2.20 -4.46 12.64
C GLU A 263 -2.75 -3.86 11.35
N VAL A 264 -2.55 -2.56 11.12
CA VAL A 264 -3.05 -1.85 9.91
C VAL A 264 -1.99 -0.92 9.32
N PRO A 265 -0.77 -1.42 9.00
CA PRO A 265 0.32 -0.59 8.49
C PRO A 265 0.01 0.15 7.18
N TRP A 266 -1.01 -0.30 6.44
CA TRP A 266 -1.50 0.30 5.19
C TRP A 266 -2.47 1.47 5.38
N LEU A 267 -3.02 1.69 6.58
CA LEU A 267 -3.91 2.82 6.89
C LEU A 267 -3.24 3.75 7.89
N TRP A 268 -2.11 4.34 7.50
CA TRP A 268 -1.28 5.14 8.39
C TRP A 268 -1.92 6.49 8.74
N GLU A 269 -2.77 7.03 7.87
CA GLU A 269 -3.39 8.35 8.04
C GLU A 269 -4.17 8.44 9.35
N ILE A 270 -4.78 7.32 9.78
CA ILE A 270 -5.58 7.28 11.01
C ILE A 270 -4.76 7.62 12.27
N ALA A 271 -3.43 7.43 12.24
CA ALA A 271 -2.54 7.76 13.35
C ALA A 271 -2.41 9.28 13.57
N ASP A 272 -2.70 10.10 12.55
CA ASP A 272 -2.66 11.55 12.63
C ASP A 272 -3.95 12.16 13.19
N TYR A 273 -5.02 11.36 13.32
CA TYR A 273 -6.32 11.79 13.83
C TYR A 273 -6.51 11.41 15.31
N ASN A 274 -7.12 12.31 16.08
CA ASN A 274 -7.55 11.98 17.44
C ASN A 274 -8.90 11.25 17.41
N VAL A 275 -8.84 9.92 17.34
CA VAL A 275 -10.03 9.05 17.31
C VAL A 275 -10.74 8.92 18.67
N PHE A 276 -10.06 9.20 19.79
CA PHE A 276 -10.59 9.01 21.16
C PHE A 276 -11.28 10.23 21.76
N GLN A 277 -11.75 11.15 20.91
CA GLN A 277 -12.39 12.40 21.35
C GLN A 277 -13.87 12.26 21.70
N SER A 278 -14.55 11.23 21.17
CA SER A 278 -15.94 10.91 21.48
C SER A 278 -16.29 9.49 21.05
N GLN A 279 -17.31 8.89 21.65
CA GLN A 279 -17.81 7.57 21.26
C GLN A 279 -18.30 7.52 19.80
N ALA A 280 -18.80 8.64 19.28
CA ALA A 280 -19.19 8.74 17.86
C ALA A 280 -17.97 8.73 16.93
N ALA A 281 -16.87 9.39 17.31
CA ALA A 281 -15.62 9.34 16.56
C ALA A 281 -15.01 7.93 16.60
N GLU A 282 -15.06 7.27 17.76
CA GLU A 282 -14.60 5.89 17.92
C GLU A 282 -15.43 4.92 17.06
N SER A 283 -16.76 5.05 17.07
CA SER A 283 -17.65 4.23 16.24
C SER A 283 -17.30 4.39 14.77
N ARG A 284 -17.17 5.64 14.29
CA ARG A 284 -16.87 5.91 12.89
C ARG A 284 -15.47 5.44 12.49
N ALA A 285 -14.49 5.60 13.37
CA ALA A 285 -13.14 5.10 13.14
C ALA A 285 -13.10 3.56 13.15
N SER A 286 -13.96 2.89 13.94
CA SER A 286 -14.03 1.42 13.95
C SER A 286 -14.52 0.85 12.62
N GLU A 287 -15.44 1.55 11.94
CA GLU A 287 -15.95 1.16 10.61
C GLU A 287 -14.88 1.24 9.51
N LEU A 288 -13.75 1.92 9.74
CA LEU A 288 -12.61 1.94 8.80
C LEU A 288 -11.65 0.77 9.04
N LEU A 289 -11.72 0.11 10.19
CA LEU A 289 -10.79 -0.94 10.63
C LEU A 289 -11.42 -2.33 10.69
N LEU A 290 -12.71 -2.46 10.38
CA LEU A 290 -13.50 -3.70 10.41
C LEU A 290 -14.15 -3.92 9.04
#